data_AF-A0A7L0JNB9-F1
#
_entry.id   AF-A0A7L0JNB9-F1
#
_cell.length_a   1.000
_cell.length_b   1.000
_cell.length_c   1.000
_cell.angle_alpha   90.00
_cell.angle_beta   90.00
_cell.angle_gamma   90.00
#
_symmetry.space_group_name_H-M   'P 1'
#
loop_
_entity.id
_entity.type
_entity.pdbx_description
1 polymer ?
#
loop_
_entity_poly.entity_id
_entity_poly.type
_entity_poly.pdbx_seq_one_letter_code
_entity_poly.pdbx_strand_id
1 'polypeptide(L)'
;VCTSRFWFNYRHVANTLSVYRSVKRLGIPDSHIVLMLADDMACNPRNPKPATVFSHKNMELNVYGDDVEVDYRSYEVTVENFLRVLTGRIPPSTPRSKRLLSDDRSNILIYMTGHGGNGFLKFQDSEEITNVELADAFEQMWQKRRYNELLFIIDTCQGASMYERFYSPNIMALASSQVGEDSLSHQPDLGIGVHLMDRYTFYVLEFLEEIHPASQTSMNDL
;
A
#
# COMPACT_ATOMS: atom_id res chain seq x y z
N VAL A 1 -1.50 1.45 -0.92
CA VAL A 1 -1.80 2.86 -0.56
C VAL A 1 -0.50 3.51 -0.10
N CYS A 2 -0.02 4.54 -0.82
CA CYS A 2 1.05 5.42 -0.35
C CYS A 2 0.43 6.64 0.33
N THR A 3 0.70 6.82 1.63
CA THR A 3 0.04 7.88 2.41
C THR A 3 0.88 9.16 2.56
N SER A 4 2.16 9.11 2.22
CA SER A 4 3.08 10.24 2.40
C SER A 4 3.25 11.11 1.14
N ARG A 5 3.67 12.36 1.34
CA ARG A 5 4.04 13.28 0.26
C ARG A 5 5.50 13.72 0.33
N PHE A 6 5.90 14.52 -0.65
CA PHE A 6 7.19 15.19 -0.80
C PHE A 6 8.30 14.27 -1.28
N TRP A 7 9.28 14.88 -1.95
CA TRP A 7 10.37 14.16 -2.63
C TRP A 7 11.19 13.24 -1.73
N PHE A 8 11.41 13.63 -0.47
CA PHE A 8 12.16 12.81 0.49
C PHE A 8 11.43 11.50 0.86
N ASN A 9 10.15 11.36 0.50
CA ASN A 9 9.34 10.16 0.68
C ASN A 9 9.12 9.38 -0.63
N TYR A 10 9.98 9.59 -1.63
CA TYR A 10 9.97 8.89 -2.91
C TYR A 10 9.72 7.38 -2.77
N ARG A 11 10.40 6.74 -1.82
CA ARG A 11 10.30 5.31 -1.54
C ARG A 11 8.87 4.81 -1.30
N HIS A 12 7.99 5.56 -0.63
CA HIS A 12 6.63 5.07 -0.36
C HIS A 12 5.78 4.96 -1.63
N VAL A 13 6.02 5.85 -2.61
CA VAL A 13 5.41 5.75 -3.95
C VAL A 13 6.02 4.57 -4.71
N ALA A 14 7.35 4.43 -4.70
CA ALA A 14 8.04 3.33 -5.36
C ALA A 14 7.67 1.95 -4.79
N ASN A 15 7.54 1.84 -3.47
CA ASN A 15 7.04 0.67 -2.75
C ASN A 15 5.65 0.26 -3.25
N THR A 16 4.70 1.21 -3.24
CA THR A 16 3.31 0.97 -3.63
C THR A 16 3.21 0.55 -5.09
N LEU A 17 3.95 1.21 -5.98
CA LEU A 17 4.01 0.87 -7.40
C LEU A 17 4.64 -0.50 -7.65
N SER A 18 5.68 -0.87 -6.89
CA SER A 18 6.31 -2.19 -6.98
C SER A 18 5.34 -3.29 -6.58
N VAL A 19 4.64 -3.14 -5.44
CA VAL A 19 3.64 -4.12 -5.00
C VAL A 19 2.49 -4.22 -6.01
N TYR A 20 2.00 -3.10 -6.52
CA TYR A 20 0.99 -3.04 -7.58
C TYR A 20 1.42 -3.86 -8.80
N ARG A 21 2.67 -3.68 -9.26
CA ARG A 21 3.23 -4.44 -10.39
C ARG A 21 3.29 -5.94 -10.08
N SER A 22 3.76 -6.35 -8.90
CA SER A 22 3.82 -7.77 -8.52
C SER A 22 2.44 -8.42 -8.50
N VAL A 23 1.43 -7.71 -7.96
CA VAL A 23 0.04 -8.16 -7.94
C VAL A 23 -0.54 -8.31 -9.37
N LYS A 24 -0.24 -7.35 -10.27
CA LYS A 24 -0.60 -7.47 -11.69
C LYS A 24 0.09 -8.65 -12.38
N ARG A 25 1.39 -8.87 -12.13
CA ARG A 25 2.11 -10.04 -12.67
C ARG A 25 1.46 -11.35 -12.25
N LEU A 26 0.97 -11.43 -11.02
CA LEU A 26 0.27 -12.60 -10.48
C LEU A 26 -1.16 -12.77 -11.04
N GLY A 27 -1.59 -11.90 -11.96
CA GLY A 27 -2.82 -12.06 -12.74
C GLY A 27 -4.03 -11.30 -12.21
N ILE A 28 -3.85 -10.41 -11.23
CA ILE A 28 -4.93 -9.55 -10.74
C ILE A 28 -5.09 -8.34 -11.69
N PRO A 29 -6.25 -8.17 -12.33
CA PRO A 29 -6.48 -7.05 -13.26
C PRO A 29 -6.74 -5.75 -12.51
N ASP A 30 -6.52 -4.61 -13.17
CA ASP A 30 -6.75 -3.26 -12.60
C ASP A 30 -8.17 -3.06 -12.08
N SER A 31 -9.16 -3.69 -12.71
CA SER A 31 -10.54 -3.63 -12.23
C SER A 31 -10.75 -4.19 -10.81
N HIS A 32 -9.76 -4.90 -10.25
CA HIS A 32 -9.73 -5.46 -8.91
C HIS A 32 -8.67 -4.80 -8.00
N ILE A 33 -7.99 -3.76 -8.46
CA ILE A 33 -6.96 -3.04 -7.70
C ILE A 33 -7.43 -1.60 -7.50
N VAL A 34 -7.34 -1.08 -6.28
CA VAL A 34 -7.54 0.35 -6.00
C VAL A 34 -6.21 0.95 -5.61
N LEU A 35 -5.64 1.77 -6.50
CA LEU A 35 -4.33 2.40 -6.28
C LEU A 35 -4.48 3.84 -5.79
N MET A 36 -3.92 4.11 -4.61
CA MET A 36 -3.90 5.43 -3.99
C MET A 36 -2.46 5.91 -3.82
N LEU A 37 -2.11 7.03 -4.48
CA LEU A 37 -0.80 7.68 -4.38
C LEU A 37 -0.95 9.13 -3.91
N ALA A 38 -0.48 9.41 -2.70
CA ALA A 38 -0.57 10.75 -2.10
C ALA A 38 0.30 11.81 -2.80
N ASP A 39 1.26 11.40 -3.62
CA ASP A 39 2.10 12.31 -4.41
C ASP A 39 2.60 11.62 -5.68
N ASP A 40 3.03 12.42 -6.66
CA ASP A 40 3.48 11.93 -7.97
C ASP A 40 4.98 12.19 -8.14
N MET A 41 5.78 11.14 -7.94
CA MET A 41 7.23 11.19 -8.10
C MET A 41 7.66 11.24 -9.58
N ALA A 42 6.85 10.69 -10.50
CA ALA A 42 7.16 10.69 -11.92
C ALA A 42 7.10 12.10 -12.52
N CYS A 43 6.16 12.92 -12.02
CA CYS A 43 5.97 14.31 -12.43
C CYS A 43 6.68 15.34 -11.54
N ASN A 44 7.45 14.91 -10.53
CA ASN A 44 8.09 15.83 -9.60
C ASN A 44 9.24 16.61 -10.27
N PRO A 45 9.34 17.95 -10.12
CA PRO A 45 10.44 18.74 -10.70
C PRO A 45 11.84 18.35 -10.21
N ARG A 46 11.96 17.66 -9.07
CA ARG A 46 13.22 17.14 -8.56
C ARG A 46 13.65 15.83 -9.22
N ASN A 47 12.77 15.17 -9.97
CA ASN A 47 13.07 13.91 -10.60
C ASN A 47 14.01 14.11 -11.79
N PRO A 48 15.27 13.63 -11.72
CA PRO A 48 16.22 13.77 -12.84
C PRO A 48 15.86 12.87 -14.02
N LYS A 49 14.92 11.94 -13.85
CA LYS A 49 14.40 11.04 -14.90
C LYS A 49 12.87 11.21 -15.01
N PRO A 50 12.39 12.22 -15.75
CA PRO A 50 10.96 12.52 -15.86
C PRO A 50 10.14 11.31 -16.33
N ALA A 51 8.88 11.23 -15.87
CA ALA A 51 7.95 10.15 -16.20
C ALA A 51 8.39 8.74 -15.75
N THR A 52 9.34 8.66 -14.81
CA THR A 52 9.83 7.37 -14.29
C THR A 52 9.87 7.33 -12.77
N VAL A 53 9.64 6.15 -12.21
CA VAL A 53 9.89 5.82 -10.80
C VAL A 53 10.65 4.51 -10.75
N PHE A 54 11.70 4.42 -9.94
CA PHE A 54 12.55 3.24 -9.80
C PHE A 54 12.56 2.77 -8.35
N SER A 55 12.43 1.46 -8.14
CA SER A 55 12.53 0.85 -6.79
C SER A 55 13.89 0.22 -6.51
N HIS A 56 14.80 0.20 -7.49
CA HIS A 56 16.12 -0.41 -7.37
C HIS A 56 17.23 0.46 -7.99
N LYS A 57 18.45 0.40 -7.43
CA LYS A 57 19.59 1.25 -7.82
C LYS A 57 20.10 1.02 -9.23
N ASN A 58 19.95 -0.18 -9.78
CA ASN A 58 20.33 -0.45 -11.17
C ASN A 58 19.38 0.26 -12.17
N MET A 59 18.23 0.77 -11.71
CA MET A 59 17.24 1.47 -12.52
C MET A 59 16.81 0.70 -13.77
N GLU A 60 16.85 -0.63 -13.73
CA GLU A 60 16.48 -1.48 -14.86
C GLU A 60 14.97 -1.47 -15.10
N LEU A 61 14.19 -1.18 -14.05
CA LEU A 61 12.74 -1.29 -14.08
C LEU A 61 12.06 0.01 -13.63
N ASN A 62 11.40 0.68 -14.58
CA ASN A 62 10.45 1.75 -14.28
C ASN A 62 9.15 1.15 -13.72
N VAL A 63 8.88 1.36 -12.43
CA VAL A 63 7.67 0.87 -11.76
C VAL A 63 6.44 1.76 -11.97
N TYR A 64 6.62 2.96 -12.52
CA TYR A 64 5.50 3.81 -12.96
C TYR A 64 4.97 3.37 -14.33
N GLY A 65 5.86 3.23 -15.33
CA GLY A 65 5.53 2.69 -16.66
C GLY A 65 4.29 3.32 -17.33
N ASP A 66 3.79 2.66 -18.37
CA ASP A 66 2.59 3.09 -19.13
C ASP A 66 1.31 2.37 -18.67
N ASP A 67 1.42 1.40 -17.76
CA ASP A 67 0.36 0.44 -17.40
C ASP A 67 -0.10 0.60 -15.93
N VAL A 68 0.07 1.79 -15.36
CA VAL A 68 -0.37 2.10 -13.99
C VAL A 68 -1.66 2.92 -14.00
N GLU A 69 -2.71 2.36 -13.40
CA GLU A 69 -3.98 3.05 -13.19
C GLU A 69 -4.06 3.60 -11.76
N VAL A 70 -3.77 4.90 -11.59
CA VAL A 70 -3.91 5.57 -10.27
C VAL A 70 -5.34 6.07 -10.08
N ASP A 71 -6.08 5.45 -9.16
CA ASP A 71 -7.49 5.75 -8.85
C ASP A 71 -7.67 6.98 -7.97
N TYR A 72 -6.86 7.13 -6.93
CA TYR A 72 -6.89 8.28 -6.04
C TYR A 72 -5.53 8.97 -6.07
N ARG A 73 -5.51 10.20 -6.57
CA ARG A 73 -4.29 10.97 -6.82
C ARG A 73 -4.17 12.14 -5.87
N SER A 74 -2.98 12.34 -5.34
CA SER A 74 -2.63 13.53 -4.55
C SER A 74 -3.66 13.80 -3.46
N TYR A 75 -4.36 14.94 -3.49
CA TYR A 75 -5.34 15.36 -2.49
C TYR A 75 -6.56 14.43 -2.35
N GLU A 76 -6.78 13.50 -3.27
CA GLU A 76 -7.85 12.50 -3.12
C GLU A 76 -7.46 11.38 -2.13
N VAL A 77 -6.18 11.22 -1.78
CA VAL A 77 -5.72 10.21 -0.82
C VAL A 77 -5.89 10.75 0.60
N THR A 78 -7.12 10.67 1.11
CA THR A 78 -7.49 11.08 2.47
C THR A 78 -7.91 9.87 3.30
N VAL A 79 -7.92 10.03 4.63
CA VAL A 79 -8.43 9.00 5.55
C VAL A 79 -9.88 8.68 5.22
N GLU A 80 -10.71 9.71 4.99
CA GLU A 80 -12.12 9.57 4.64
C GLU A 80 -12.32 8.73 3.36
N ASN A 81 -11.60 9.04 2.28
CA ASN A 81 -11.76 8.31 1.03
C ASN A 81 -11.31 6.86 1.17
N PHE A 82 -10.21 6.60 1.87
CA PHE A 82 -9.73 5.25 2.13
C PHE A 82 -10.78 4.42 2.91
N LEU A 83 -11.31 4.96 4.02
CA LEU A 83 -12.34 4.31 4.82
C LEU A 83 -13.64 4.10 4.03
N ARG A 84 -14.03 5.03 3.15
CA ARG A 84 -15.20 4.88 2.27
C ARG A 84 -15.04 3.76 1.24
N VAL A 85 -13.84 3.61 0.66
CA VAL A 85 -13.52 2.50 -0.26
C VAL A 85 -13.70 1.17 0.46
N LEU A 86 -13.09 1.02 1.64
CA LEU A 86 -13.18 -0.21 2.45
C LEU A 86 -14.64 -0.55 2.80
N THR A 87 -15.35 0.39 3.39
CA THR A 87 -16.71 0.18 3.91
C THR A 87 -17.81 0.19 2.84
N GLY A 88 -17.46 0.46 1.58
CA GLY A 88 -18.38 0.61 0.46
C GLY A 88 -19.32 1.82 0.58
N ARG A 89 -19.00 2.80 1.43
CA ARG A 89 -19.81 4.01 1.67
C ARG A 89 -19.45 5.11 0.67
N ILE A 90 -19.65 4.81 -0.61
CA ILE A 90 -19.31 5.69 -1.72
C ILE A 90 -20.57 6.12 -2.49
N PRO A 91 -20.62 7.35 -3.04
CA PRO A 91 -21.73 7.80 -3.85
C PRO A 91 -22.04 6.86 -5.05
N PRO A 92 -23.32 6.69 -5.45
CA PRO A 92 -23.68 5.91 -6.63
C PRO A 92 -23.06 6.41 -7.94
N SER A 93 -22.65 7.68 -8.00
CA SER A 93 -21.97 8.29 -9.15
C SER A 93 -20.45 8.02 -9.20
N THR A 94 -19.84 7.47 -8.14
CA THR A 94 -18.40 7.21 -8.11
C THR A 94 -18.00 6.25 -9.24
N PRO A 95 -16.96 6.53 -10.05
CA PRO A 95 -16.51 5.63 -11.12
C PRO A 95 -16.20 4.23 -10.59
N ARG A 96 -16.36 3.19 -11.43
CA ARG A 96 -16.14 1.80 -11.03
C ARG A 96 -14.72 1.53 -10.51
N SER A 97 -13.71 2.13 -11.13
CA SER A 97 -12.29 1.95 -10.75
C SER A 97 -12.00 2.44 -9.33
N LYS A 98 -12.69 3.49 -8.88
CA LYS A 98 -12.61 4.04 -7.51
C LYS A 98 -13.45 3.25 -6.49
N ARG A 99 -13.75 1.98 -6.73
CA ARG A 99 -14.57 1.15 -5.83
C ARG A 99 -13.92 -0.20 -5.57
N LEU A 100 -13.95 -0.61 -4.31
CA LEU A 100 -13.69 -1.99 -3.94
C LEU A 100 -14.97 -2.82 -4.15
N LEU A 101 -15.04 -3.60 -5.23
CA LEU A 101 -16.20 -4.40 -5.59
C LEU A 101 -16.07 -5.85 -5.07
N SER A 102 -15.99 -6.00 -3.75
CA SER A 102 -15.81 -7.28 -3.06
C SER A 102 -17.10 -7.80 -2.40
N ASP A 103 -17.14 -9.11 -2.18
CA ASP A 103 -18.22 -9.88 -1.54
C ASP A 103 -17.67 -10.89 -0.51
N ASP A 104 -18.51 -11.76 0.03
CA ASP A 104 -18.15 -12.79 1.03
C ASP A 104 -17.30 -13.94 0.48
N ARG A 105 -16.94 -13.91 -0.81
CA ARG A 105 -16.05 -14.87 -1.46
C ARG A 105 -14.75 -14.24 -1.93
N SER A 106 -14.59 -12.93 -1.68
CA SER A 106 -13.44 -12.16 -2.14
C SER A 106 -12.31 -12.20 -1.12
N ASN A 107 -11.10 -12.54 -1.55
CA ASN A 107 -9.89 -12.39 -0.74
C ASN A 107 -9.24 -11.04 -1.03
N ILE A 108 -8.87 -10.30 0.02
CA ILE A 108 -8.42 -8.91 -0.10
C ILE A 108 -6.99 -8.76 0.43
N LEU A 109 -6.12 -8.16 -0.38
CA LEU A 109 -4.84 -7.62 0.07
C LEU A 109 -4.96 -6.10 0.29
N ILE A 110 -4.62 -5.65 1.48
CA ILE A 110 -4.45 -4.22 1.79
C ILE A 110 -2.97 -3.99 2.11
N TYR A 111 -2.27 -3.33 1.20
CA TYR A 111 -0.90 -2.87 1.41
C TYR A 111 -0.87 -1.37 1.68
N MET A 112 -0.25 -0.95 2.78
CA MET A 112 -0.09 0.44 3.17
C MET A 112 1.37 0.76 3.48
N THR A 113 1.84 1.93 3.05
CA THR A 113 3.20 2.41 3.36
C THR A 113 3.20 3.91 3.58
N GLY A 114 3.99 4.35 4.55
CA GLY A 114 4.07 5.74 4.96
C GLY A 114 4.76 5.93 6.30
N HIS A 115 4.49 7.07 6.93
CA HIS A 115 5.00 7.39 8.26
C HIS A 115 3.94 7.15 9.32
N GLY A 116 4.32 6.56 10.44
CA GLY A 116 3.41 6.23 11.53
C GLY A 116 4.11 6.21 12.87
N GLY A 117 3.35 5.80 13.87
CA GLY A 117 3.81 5.66 15.24
C GLY A 117 2.88 4.73 16.00
N ASN A 118 2.91 4.77 17.34
CA ASN A 118 2.11 3.88 18.15
C ASN A 118 0.60 4.13 17.94
N GLY A 119 -0.05 3.23 17.21
CA GLY A 119 -1.49 3.21 16.97
C GLY A 119 -1.97 4.16 15.87
N PHE A 120 -1.08 4.73 15.05
CA PHE A 120 -1.49 5.59 13.93
C PHE A 120 -0.57 5.52 12.70
N LEU A 121 -1.14 5.85 11.53
CA LEU A 121 -0.43 6.10 10.27
C LEU A 121 -0.84 7.47 9.72
N LYS A 122 0.14 8.30 9.35
CA LYS A 122 -0.09 9.64 8.79
C LYS A 122 -0.56 9.55 7.34
N PHE A 123 -1.50 10.41 6.99
CA PHE A 123 -1.97 10.70 5.65
C PHE A 123 -1.62 12.16 5.30
N GLN A 124 -1.01 12.35 4.12
CA GLN A 124 -0.72 13.67 3.55
C GLN A 124 0.11 14.59 4.46
N ASP A 125 0.82 14.05 5.45
CA ASP A 125 1.53 14.80 6.49
C ASP A 125 0.64 15.76 7.33
N SER A 126 -0.68 15.55 7.35
CA SER A 126 -1.64 16.45 8.01
C SER A 126 -2.76 15.73 8.78
N GLU A 127 -3.15 14.54 8.33
CA GLU A 127 -4.15 13.71 8.98
C GLU A 127 -3.51 12.41 9.46
N GLU A 128 -4.21 11.69 10.35
CA GLU A 128 -3.81 10.39 10.87
C GLU A 128 -5.00 9.45 10.81
N ILE A 129 -4.76 8.20 10.39
CA ILE A 129 -5.69 7.10 10.62
C ILE A 129 -5.21 6.30 11.82
N THR A 130 -6.11 6.03 12.76
CA THR A 130 -5.81 5.26 13.96
C THR A 130 -6.05 3.76 13.76
N ASN A 131 -5.41 2.95 14.60
CA ASN A 131 -5.66 1.51 14.65
C ASN A 131 -7.11 1.15 15.03
N VAL A 132 -7.79 2.01 15.80
CA VAL A 132 -9.21 1.87 16.13
C VAL A 132 -10.09 2.12 14.91
N GLU A 133 -9.85 3.20 14.16
CA GLU A 133 -10.63 3.48 12.93
C GLU A 133 -10.45 2.38 11.87
N LEU A 134 -9.25 1.83 11.73
CA LEU A 134 -9.01 0.66 10.87
C LEU A 134 -9.76 -0.58 11.35
N ALA A 135 -9.70 -0.89 12.65
CA ALA A 135 -10.40 -2.04 13.22
C ALA A 135 -11.92 -1.92 12.98
N ASP A 136 -12.50 -0.75 13.23
CA ASP A 136 -13.92 -0.49 13.01
C ASP A 136 -14.31 -0.53 11.52
N ALA A 137 -13.39 -0.16 10.61
CA ALA A 137 -13.61 -0.30 9.19
C ALA A 137 -13.64 -1.77 8.75
N PHE A 138 -12.72 -2.58 9.26
CA PHE A 138 -12.68 -4.02 8.97
C PHE A 138 -13.89 -4.75 9.56
N GLU A 139 -14.35 -4.35 10.75
CA GLU A 139 -15.60 -4.89 11.30
C GLU A 139 -16.80 -4.56 10.43
N GLN A 140 -16.88 -3.32 9.95
CA GLN A 140 -17.95 -2.95 9.02
C GLN A 140 -17.86 -3.74 7.71
N MET A 141 -16.66 -4.05 7.21
CA MET A 141 -16.49 -4.90 6.04
C MET A 141 -16.99 -6.33 6.32
N TRP A 142 -16.67 -6.88 7.48
CA TRP A 142 -17.09 -8.22 7.90
C TRP A 142 -18.62 -8.32 8.02
N GLN A 143 -19.24 -7.41 8.78
CA GLN A 143 -20.70 -7.36 8.95
C GLN A 143 -21.45 -7.20 7.62
N LYS A 144 -20.85 -6.48 6.67
CA LYS A 144 -21.39 -6.28 5.33
C LYS A 144 -20.99 -7.36 4.34
N ARG A 145 -20.33 -8.44 4.78
CA ARG A 145 -19.94 -9.57 3.92
C ARG A 145 -19.11 -9.11 2.72
N ARG A 146 -18.09 -8.29 2.97
CA ARG A 146 -17.25 -7.70 1.91
C ARG A 146 -15.91 -8.43 1.72
N TYR A 147 -15.62 -9.47 2.50
CA TYR A 147 -14.45 -10.31 2.30
C TYR A 147 -14.69 -11.73 2.86
N ASN A 148 -13.97 -12.69 2.30
CA ASN A 148 -13.78 -14.04 2.85
C ASN A 148 -12.54 -14.06 3.77
N GLU A 149 -11.39 -13.61 3.24
CA GLU A 149 -10.12 -13.45 3.95
C GLU A 149 -9.47 -12.10 3.63
N LEU A 150 -8.76 -11.52 4.60
CA LEU A 150 -8.06 -10.24 4.45
C LEU A 150 -6.60 -10.39 4.89
N LEU A 151 -5.68 -10.06 3.99
CA LEU A 151 -4.26 -9.90 4.29
C LEU A 151 -3.94 -8.40 4.37
N PHE A 152 -3.49 -7.97 5.55
CA PHE A 152 -3.09 -6.58 5.83
C PHE A 152 -1.57 -6.52 5.95
N ILE A 153 -0.91 -5.75 5.08
CA ILE A 153 0.54 -5.52 5.13
C ILE A 153 0.78 -4.03 5.31
N ILE A 154 1.57 -3.67 6.32
CA ILE A 154 1.89 -2.27 6.60
C ILE A 154 3.40 -2.04 6.77
N ASP A 155 3.95 -1.12 5.97
CA ASP A 155 5.35 -0.69 6.04
C ASP A 155 5.44 0.73 6.61
N THR A 156 5.70 0.81 7.93
CA THR A 156 5.77 2.04 8.73
C THR A 156 6.47 1.78 10.07
N CYS A 157 6.97 2.84 10.72
CA CYS A 157 7.42 2.75 12.11
C CYS A 157 6.27 2.32 13.04
N GLN A 158 6.61 1.49 14.02
CA GLN A 158 5.67 0.86 14.96
C GLN A 158 4.47 0.17 14.31
N GLY A 159 4.65 -0.40 13.11
CA GLY A 159 3.56 -0.97 12.31
C GLY A 159 2.75 -2.05 13.04
N ALA A 160 3.37 -2.83 13.93
CA ALA A 160 2.66 -3.85 14.71
C ALA A 160 1.50 -3.28 15.54
N SER A 161 1.62 -2.05 16.04
CA SER A 161 0.58 -1.37 16.81
C SER A 161 -0.72 -1.14 16.00
N MET A 162 -0.65 -1.19 14.67
CA MET A 162 -1.78 -0.89 13.79
C MET A 162 -2.81 -2.01 13.74
N TYR A 163 -2.43 -3.25 14.03
CA TYR A 163 -3.34 -4.41 14.03
C TYR A 163 -3.68 -4.95 15.41
N GLU A 164 -3.10 -4.42 16.49
CA GLU A 164 -3.38 -4.84 17.88
C GLU A 164 -4.86 -4.74 18.27
N ARG A 165 -5.60 -3.85 17.59
CA ARG A 165 -7.02 -3.61 17.82
C ARG A 165 -7.94 -4.31 16.84
N PHE A 166 -7.43 -5.14 15.92
CA PHE A 166 -8.28 -5.89 15.02
C PHE A 166 -9.03 -6.97 15.80
N TYR A 167 -10.35 -6.99 15.67
CA TYR A 167 -11.23 -7.93 16.37
C TYR A 167 -12.18 -8.70 15.43
N SER A 168 -12.12 -8.41 14.13
CA SER A 168 -12.87 -9.11 13.10
C SER A 168 -12.15 -10.39 12.66
N PRO A 169 -12.88 -11.45 12.29
CA PRO A 169 -12.28 -12.73 11.91
C PRO A 169 -11.64 -12.69 10.51
N ASN A 170 -10.86 -13.73 10.21
CA ASN A 170 -10.23 -13.99 8.91
C ASN A 170 -9.29 -12.87 8.43
N ILE A 171 -8.57 -12.25 9.37
CA ILE A 171 -7.55 -11.24 9.08
C ILE A 171 -6.17 -11.79 9.45
N MET A 172 -5.26 -11.79 8.50
CA MET A 172 -3.82 -11.97 8.72
C MET A 172 -3.14 -10.62 8.55
N ALA A 173 -2.29 -10.22 9.50
CA ALA A 173 -1.61 -8.93 9.48
C ALA A 173 -0.09 -9.08 9.59
N LEU A 174 0.63 -8.32 8.78
CA LEU A 174 2.10 -8.26 8.75
C LEU A 174 2.54 -6.79 8.83
N ALA A 175 3.62 -6.54 9.56
CA ALA A 175 4.19 -5.21 9.70
C ALA A 175 5.72 -5.22 9.57
N SER A 176 6.25 -4.10 9.08
CA SER A 176 7.70 -3.87 8.93
C SER A 176 8.48 -3.71 10.24
N SER A 177 7.81 -3.40 11.35
CA SER A 177 8.46 -3.13 12.64
C SER A 177 7.54 -3.41 13.83
N GLN A 178 8.14 -3.77 14.98
CA GLN A 178 7.42 -3.97 16.23
C GLN A 178 7.07 -2.64 16.93
N VAL A 179 6.25 -2.71 17.99
CA VAL A 179 5.99 -1.56 18.86
C VAL A 179 7.30 -1.11 19.51
N GLY A 180 7.60 0.19 19.43
CA GLY A 180 8.86 0.76 19.87
C GLY A 180 10.02 0.66 18.86
N GLU A 181 9.82 0.05 17.69
CA GLU A 181 10.83 -0.03 16.63
C GLU A 181 10.51 0.87 15.44
N ASP A 182 11.58 1.37 14.81
CA ASP A 182 11.52 2.10 13.55
C ASP A 182 11.48 1.15 12.35
N SER A 183 10.83 1.60 11.27
CA SER A 183 11.01 1.05 9.93
C SER A 183 12.21 1.71 9.26
N LEU A 184 12.94 0.96 8.42
CA LEU A 184 14.19 1.44 7.82
C LEU A 184 14.07 1.59 6.31
N SER A 185 14.52 2.74 5.81
CA SER A 185 14.69 2.95 4.38
C SER A 185 15.85 2.12 3.81
N HIS A 186 15.79 1.82 2.52
CA HIS A 186 16.78 1.03 1.80
C HIS A 186 17.08 1.60 0.40
N GLN A 187 18.06 1.03 -0.30
CA GLN A 187 18.44 1.44 -1.65
C GLN A 187 18.69 2.96 -1.80
N PRO A 188 19.68 3.57 -1.10
CA PRO A 188 20.02 4.99 -1.31
C PRO A 188 20.59 5.21 -2.71
N ASP A 189 20.09 6.23 -3.41
CA ASP A 189 20.55 6.60 -4.75
C ASP A 189 21.01 8.05 -4.81
N LEU A 190 22.24 8.26 -5.29
CA LEU A 190 22.85 9.60 -5.35
C LEU A 190 22.31 10.44 -6.52
N GLY A 191 21.79 9.82 -7.58
CA GLY A 191 21.22 10.51 -8.72
C GLY A 191 19.84 11.09 -8.40
N ILE A 192 18.96 10.29 -7.81
CA ILE A 192 17.63 10.70 -7.32
C ILE A 192 17.76 11.54 -6.03
N GLY A 193 18.82 11.29 -5.24
CA GLY A 193 19.16 12.05 -4.03
C GLY A 193 18.40 11.63 -2.77
N VAL A 194 17.72 10.48 -2.81
CA VAL A 194 16.89 9.92 -1.72
C VAL A 194 16.97 8.38 -1.74
N HIS A 195 16.30 7.73 -0.78
CA HIS A 195 16.12 6.29 -0.76
C HIS A 195 15.00 5.87 -1.71
N LEU A 196 15.21 4.78 -2.46
CA LEU A 196 14.29 4.30 -3.48
C LEU A 196 13.22 3.35 -2.95
N MET A 197 13.44 2.69 -1.81
CA MET A 197 12.55 1.67 -1.26
C MET A 197 12.68 1.64 0.27
N ASP A 198 11.73 1.04 0.97
CA ASP A 198 11.90 0.62 2.36
C ASP A 198 12.40 -0.83 2.45
N ARG A 199 13.17 -1.13 3.51
CA ARG A 199 13.87 -2.41 3.67
C ARG A 199 12.90 -3.59 3.75
N TYR A 200 11.79 -3.43 4.47
CA TYR A 200 10.80 -4.48 4.59
C TYR A 200 10.14 -4.75 3.24
N THR A 201 9.63 -3.71 2.57
CA THR A 201 9.05 -3.85 1.23
C THR A 201 10.03 -4.43 0.21
N PHE A 202 11.34 -4.13 0.31
CA PHE A 202 12.35 -4.75 -0.54
C PHE A 202 12.34 -6.29 -0.44
N TYR A 203 12.37 -6.84 0.77
CA TYR A 203 12.37 -8.29 0.97
C TYR A 203 11.01 -8.93 0.65
N VAL A 204 9.90 -8.23 0.91
CA VAL A 204 8.57 -8.67 0.46
C VAL A 204 8.52 -8.80 -1.06
N LEU A 205 9.11 -7.85 -1.78
CA LEU A 205 9.15 -7.90 -3.24
C LEU A 205 10.07 -9.01 -3.74
N GLU A 206 11.26 -9.20 -3.15
CA GLU A 206 12.12 -10.35 -3.48
C GLU A 206 11.39 -11.68 -3.31
N PHE A 207 10.64 -11.84 -2.22
CA PHE A 207 9.77 -13.00 -2.04
C PHE A 207 8.73 -13.11 -3.16
N LEU A 208 7.99 -12.03 -3.44
CA LEU A 208 6.91 -12.03 -4.45
C LEU A 208 7.44 -12.26 -5.88
N GLU A 209 8.66 -11.84 -6.22
CA GLU A 209 9.33 -12.10 -7.50
C GLU A 209 9.46 -13.60 -7.80
N GLU A 210 9.68 -14.43 -6.78
CA GLU A 210 9.79 -15.88 -6.90
C GLU A 210 8.43 -16.60 -6.89
N ILE A 211 7.34 -15.88 -6.59
CA ILE A 211 5.98 -16.44 -6.59
C ILE A 211 5.39 -16.41 -8.00
N HIS A 212 4.81 -17.54 -8.39
CA HIS A 212 4.00 -17.71 -9.58
C HIS A 212 2.69 -18.44 -9.22
N PRO A 213 1.63 -18.40 -10.06
CA PRO A 213 0.32 -19.00 -9.72
C PRO A 213 0.34 -20.48 -9.33
N ALA A 214 1.37 -21.24 -9.71
CA ALA A 214 1.55 -22.64 -9.35
C ALA A 214 2.37 -22.86 -8.05
N SER A 215 2.82 -21.80 -7.38
CA SER A 215 3.66 -21.89 -6.19
C SER A 215 2.88 -22.52 -5.03
N GLN A 216 3.57 -23.36 -4.24
CA GLN A 216 3.04 -23.95 -3.00
C GLN A 216 3.53 -23.20 -1.75
N THR A 217 4.28 -22.12 -1.95
CA THR A 217 4.82 -21.26 -0.89
C THR A 217 3.68 -20.60 -0.11
N SER A 218 3.85 -20.50 1.20
CA SER A 218 2.88 -19.91 2.12
C SER A 218 3.40 -18.59 2.70
N MET A 219 2.52 -17.85 3.38
CA MET A 219 2.92 -16.63 4.10
C MET A 219 3.87 -16.89 5.28
N ASN A 220 4.06 -18.15 5.72
CA ASN A 220 5.05 -18.49 6.73
C ASN A 220 6.49 -18.55 6.17
N ASP A 221 6.63 -18.61 4.84
CA ASP A 221 7.91 -18.64 4.15
C ASP A 221 8.42 -17.22 3.80
N LEU A 222 7.61 -16.20 4.08
CA LEU A 222 7.95 -14.78 4.00
C LEU A 222 8.66 -14.33 5.30
#